data_AF-A0A1V0U128-F1
#
_entry.id   AF-A0A1V0U128-F1
#
_cell.length_a   1.000
_cell.length_b   1.000
_cell.length_c   1.000
_cell.angle_alpha   90.00
_cell.angle_beta   90.00
_cell.angle_gamma   90.00
#
_symmetry.space_group_name_H-M   'P 1'
#
loop_
_entity.id
_entity.type
_entity.pdbx_description
1 polymer ?
#
loop_
_entity_poly.entity_id
_entity_poly.type
_entity_poly.pdbx_seq_one_letter_code
_entity_poly.pdbx_strand_id
1 'polypeptide(L)'
;MNGTEKTPDQSGAPVPGGDPACWLHLVCEECGRVRERPDGGVCEHCGAPAAESGAEAEAVADPAEGPAVSPGSAGSRSRDRDEQGRARNARPRDGLGRPLPYGSPGVARQPEGVPRTPAQTLTEAQRLLDDGMPFHAHEVLEDAWKSAPEAERGLWRGLAQLAVGLTHAARGNVTGAGALLDRGATALGPYAATEPYGIDVAGLMDWARQLAGSLDGRDTPVSAAGTAPRLRTGGA
;
A
#
# COMPACT_ATOMS: atom_id res chain seq x y z
N MET A 1 -29.03 -57.68 1.22
CA MET A 1 -27.89 -57.50 0.31
C MET A 1 -28.05 -56.12 -0.34
N ASN A 2 -27.93 -55.07 0.47
CA ASN A 2 -26.72 -54.23 0.67
C ASN A 2 -26.58 -53.16 -0.42
N GLY A 3 -27.32 -52.06 -0.27
CA GLY A 3 -27.06 -50.80 -0.96
C GLY A 3 -26.63 -49.77 0.08
N THR A 4 -25.33 -49.66 0.31
CA THR A 4 -24.74 -48.75 1.30
C THR A 4 -24.74 -47.32 0.75
N GLU A 5 -25.55 -46.45 1.34
CA GLU A 5 -25.50 -45.00 1.13
C GLU A 5 -24.15 -44.47 1.66
N LYS A 6 -23.38 -43.82 0.79
CA LYS A 6 -22.08 -43.24 1.14
C LYS A 6 -22.26 -41.74 1.37
N THR A 7 -22.38 -41.36 2.63
CA THR A 7 -22.26 -39.98 3.11
C THR A 7 -20.86 -39.44 2.75
N PRO A 8 -20.73 -38.25 2.13
CA PRO A 8 -19.44 -37.58 2.06
C PRO A 8 -19.14 -36.92 3.41
N ASP A 9 -18.02 -37.36 3.98
CA ASP A 9 -17.37 -36.84 5.17
C ASP A 9 -17.01 -35.36 4.98
N GLN A 10 -17.65 -34.51 5.78
CA GLN A 10 -17.28 -33.10 5.95
C GLN A 10 -16.21 -33.02 7.04
N SER A 11 -14.94 -33.15 6.68
CA SER A 11 -13.85 -32.81 7.58
C SER A 11 -12.68 -32.15 6.85
N GLY A 12 -12.90 -30.91 6.39
CA GLY A 12 -11.84 -29.99 5.96
C GLY A 12 -11.62 -28.94 7.03
N ALA A 13 -10.64 -29.15 7.91
CA ALA A 13 -10.21 -28.12 8.85
C ALA A 13 -9.64 -26.90 8.08
N PRO A 14 -9.89 -25.65 8.52
CA PRO A 14 -9.25 -24.49 7.93
C PRO A 14 -7.75 -24.54 8.18
N VAL A 15 -6.97 -24.49 7.11
CA VAL A 15 -5.51 -24.36 7.18
C VAL A 15 -5.18 -23.00 7.81
N PRO A 16 -4.42 -22.94 8.92
CA PRO A 16 -4.02 -21.67 9.50
C PRO A 16 -3.17 -20.87 8.52
N GLY A 17 -3.41 -19.55 8.49
CA GLY A 17 -2.92 -18.60 7.50
C GLY A 17 -1.49 -18.84 7.03
N GLY A 18 -1.37 -19.01 5.70
CA GLY A 18 -0.10 -18.98 5.01
C GLY A 18 0.58 -17.63 5.18
N ASP A 19 1.87 -17.70 5.48
CA ASP A 19 2.92 -16.68 5.44
C ASP A 19 2.59 -15.46 4.54
N PRO A 20 2.77 -14.20 4.99
CA PRO A 20 2.65 -13.04 4.10
C PRO A 20 3.53 -13.26 2.87
N ALA A 21 2.89 -13.19 1.70
CA ALA A 21 3.51 -13.44 0.40
C ALA A 21 4.97 -12.97 0.37
N CYS A 22 5.90 -13.90 0.14
CA CYS A 22 7.36 -13.77 0.19
C CYS A 22 7.97 -12.77 -0.82
N TRP A 23 7.24 -11.74 -1.22
CA TRP A 23 7.59 -10.78 -2.24
C TRP A 23 7.59 -9.33 -1.70
N LEU A 24 6.97 -9.06 -0.55
CA LEU A 24 6.94 -7.70 0.02
C LEU A 24 8.33 -7.18 0.41
N HIS A 25 9.23 -8.05 0.87
CA HIS A 25 10.61 -7.67 1.18
C HIS A 25 11.45 -7.33 -0.06
N LEU A 26 10.99 -7.73 -1.25
CA LEU A 26 11.66 -7.44 -2.52
C LEU A 26 11.15 -6.14 -3.14
N VAL A 27 10.06 -5.56 -2.65
CA VAL A 27 9.50 -4.32 -3.19
C VAL A 27 10.13 -3.12 -2.48
N CYS A 28 10.77 -2.23 -3.24
CA CYS A 28 11.31 -0.99 -2.69
C CYS A 28 10.18 -0.14 -2.09
N GLU A 29 10.31 0.26 -0.82
CA GLU A 29 9.29 1.06 -0.12
C GLU A 29 9.13 2.47 -0.70
N GLU A 30 10.13 2.98 -1.43
CA GLU A 30 10.09 4.31 -2.05
C GLU A 30 9.51 4.35 -3.47
N CYS A 31 9.84 3.37 -4.32
CA CYS A 31 9.38 3.34 -5.72
C CYS A 31 8.41 2.21 -6.06
N GLY A 32 8.22 1.26 -5.14
CA GLY A 32 7.31 0.12 -5.33
C GLY A 32 7.72 -0.86 -6.43
N ARG A 33 8.96 -0.77 -6.95
CA ARG A 33 9.48 -1.76 -7.91
C ARG A 33 10.12 -2.93 -7.16
N VAL A 34 9.93 -4.13 -7.71
CA VAL A 34 10.63 -5.34 -7.26
C VAL A 34 12.11 -5.15 -7.55
N ARG A 35 12.94 -5.32 -6.54
CA ARG A 35 14.40 -5.25 -6.62
C ARG A 35 14.94 -6.62 -6.96
N GLU A 36 15.88 -6.67 -7.88
CA GLU A 36 16.65 -7.88 -8.16
C GLU A 36 17.70 -8.11 -7.06
N ARG A 37 18.14 -7.03 -6.41
CA ARG A 37 19.09 -7.04 -5.28
C ARG A 37 18.51 -6.30 -4.06
N PRO A 38 17.68 -6.95 -3.23
CA PRO A 38 17.13 -6.33 -2.02
C PRO A 38 18.22 -5.86 -1.03
N ASP A 39 19.38 -6.52 -1.01
CA ASP A 39 20.51 -6.18 -0.14
C ASP A 39 21.45 -5.10 -0.71
N GLY A 40 21.18 -4.59 -1.92
CA GLY A 40 21.97 -3.50 -2.49
C GLY A 40 21.79 -2.23 -1.66
N GLY A 41 22.87 -1.52 -1.34
CA GLY A 41 22.81 -0.28 -0.55
C GLY A 41 21.95 0.84 -1.14
N VAL A 42 21.58 0.73 -2.43
CA VAL A 42 20.64 1.61 -3.11
C VAL A 42 19.72 0.80 -4.04
N CYS A 43 18.48 1.25 -4.22
CA CYS A 43 17.55 0.69 -5.18
C CYS A 43 17.99 1.03 -6.62
N GLU A 44 18.19 0.02 -7.47
CA GLU A 44 18.58 0.19 -8.88
C GLU A 44 17.56 0.94 -9.74
N HIS A 45 16.33 1.15 -9.23
CA HIS A 45 15.26 1.80 -9.97
C HIS A 45 15.00 3.25 -9.59
N CYS A 46 15.27 3.64 -8.35
CA CYS A 46 15.01 5.01 -7.88
C CYS A 46 16.16 5.62 -7.08
N GLY A 47 17.26 4.90 -6.86
CA GLY A 47 18.40 5.37 -6.08
C GLY A 47 18.15 5.49 -4.57
N ALA A 48 16.97 5.10 -4.07
CA ALA A 48 16.67 5.16 -2.64
C ALA A 48 17.65 4.25 -1.85
N PRO A 49 18.25 4.74 -0.76
CA PRO A 49 19.13 3.92 0.06
C PRO A 49 18.36 2.75 0.69
N ALA A 50 19.02 1.60 0.85
CA ALA A 50 18.43 0.49 1.60
C ALA A 50 18.15 0.93 3.04
N ALA A 51 16.97 0.60 3.55
CA ALA A 51 16.64 0.82 4.95
C ALA A 51 17.65 0.06 5.81
N GLU A 52 18.49 0.77 6.55
CA GLU A 52 19.61 0.19 7.32
C GLU A 52 19.08 -0.94 8.22
N SER A 53 19.33 -2.18 7.81
CA SER A 53 19.20 -3.35 8.66
C SER A 53 20.43 -3.36 9.56
N GLY A 54 20.22 -3.04 10.84
CA GLY A 54 21.26 -3.19 11.85
C GLY A 54 21.75 -4.64 11.87
N ALA A 55 22.95 -4.84 11.34
CA ALA A 55 23.74 -6.04 11.51
C ALA A 55 25.15 -5.58 11.92
N GLU A 56 25.44 -5.91 13.16
CA GLU A 56 26.61 -5.63 13.97
C GLU A 56 27.91 -5.93 13.21
N ALA A 57 28.78 -4.94 13.13
CA ALA A 57 30.21 -5.19 13.03
C ALA A 57 30.70 -5.40 14.46
N GLU A 58 31.41 -6.50 14.72
CA GLU A 58 32.74 -6.46 15.37
C GLU A 58 33.34 -7.86 15.56
N ALA A 59 34.61 -7.99 15.17
CA ALA A 59 35.62 -8.68 15.98
C ALA A 59 37.04 -8.36 15.45
N VAL A 60 37.68 -7.33 16.01
CA VAL A 60 39.13 -7.33 16.21
C VAL A 60 39.44 -6.65 17.55
N ALA A 61 39.93 -7.43 18.52
CA ALA A 61 40.54 -6.96 19.78
C ALA A 61 41.88 -6.25 19.47
N ASP A 62 42.41 -5.29 20.25
CA ASP A 62 42.83 -5.34 21.67
C ASP A 62 43.17 -3.88 22.17
N PRO A 63 43.66 -3.60 23.40
CA PRO A 63 43.10 -2.55 24.27
C PRO A 63 44.06 -1.37 24.55
N ALA A 64 43.50 -0.26 25.06
CA ALA A 64 43.92 0.43 26.30
C ALA A 64 43.56 1.93 26.32
N GLU A 65 43.28 2.39 27.54
CA GLU A 65 43.23 3.78 28.04
C GLU A 65 41.90 4.56 27.90
N GLY A 66 41.19 4.73 29.03
CA GLY A 66 40.19 5.80 29.22
C GLY A 66 40.86 7.17 29.44
N PRO A 67 40.14 8.28 29.77
CA PRO A 67 38.79 8.36 30.34
C PRO A 67 37.87 9.46 29.72
N ALA A 68 36.58 9.46 30.08
CA ALA A 68 35.80 10.62 30.55
C ALA A 68 34.29 10.41 30.33
N VAL A 69 33.57 10.34 31.45
CA VAL A 69 32.10 10.41 31.51
C VAL A 69 31.63 11.85 31.28
N SER A 70 30.70 12.04 30.34
CA SER A 70 29.68 13.09 30.42
C SER A 70 28.42 12.70 29.62
N PRO A 71 27.21 13.04 30.10
CA PRO A 71 25.97 12.45 29.66
C PRO A 71 25.32 13.26 28.54
N GLY A 72 24.75 12.57 27.54
CA GLY A 72 23.84 13.22 26.60
C GLY A 72 23.84 12.61 25.21
N SER A 73 23.00 11.60 24.98
CA SER A 73 22.02 11.62 23.89
C SER A 73 21.10 10.42 24.05
N ALA A 74 19.95 10.67 24.65
CA ALA A 74 18.82 9.75 24.64
C ALA A 74 18.25 9.70 23.22
N GLY A 75 17.95 8.47 22.75
CA GLY A 75 16.90 8.27 21.75
C GLY A 75 17.29 7.46 20.53
N SER A 76 17.85 6.26 20.68
CA SER A 76 17.52 5.21 19.70
C SER A 76 16.02 4.94 19.86
N ARG A 77 15.22 5.44 18.91
CA ARG A 77 13.77 5.25 18.91
C ARG A 77 13.51 3.77 18.72
N SER A 78 13.39 3.05 19.83
CA SER A 78 12.90 1.68 19.87
C SER A 78 11.62 1.62 19.03
N ARG A 79 11.66 0.84 17.94
CA ARG A 79 10.48 0.59 17.11
C ARG A 79 9.38 0.09 18.05
N ASP A 80 8.21 0.70 18.01
CA ASP A 80 7.11 0.38 18.90
C ASP A 80 6.76 -1.10 18.72
N ARG A 81 6.78 -1.89 19.80
CA ARG A 81 6.62 -3.35 19.76
C ARG A 81 5.58 -3.79 20.79
N ASP A 82 4.84 -4.85 20.49
CA ASP A 82 3.95 -5.50 21.45
C ASP A 82 4.73 -6.30 22.49
N GLU A 83 4.02 -6.87 23.46
CA GLU A 83 4.60 -7.73 24.51
C GLU A 83 5.29 -8.98 23.94
N GLN A 84 5.06 -9.30 22.66
CA GLN A 84 5.70 -10.40 21.93
C GLN A 84 6.81 -9.89 20.97
N GLY A 85 7.18 -8.61 21.01
CA GLY A 85 8.24 -8.04 20.17
C GLY A 85 7.82 -7.73 18.73
N ARG A 86 6.54 -7.86 18.37
CA ARG A 86 6.03 -7.53 17.02
C ARG A 86 5.82 -6.04 16.89
N ALA A 87 6.17 -5.45 15.75
CA ALA A 87 5.99 -4.03 15.53
C ALA A 87 4.51 -3.62 15.70
N ARG A 88 4.23 -2.73 16.66
CA ARG A 88 2.93 -2.10 16.82
C ARG A 88 2.85 -0.90 15.89
N ASN A 89 1.90 -0.93 14.96
CA ASN A 89 1.57 0.25 14.15
C ASN A 89 0.62 1.18 14.94
N ALA A 90 0.95 1.49 16.19
CA ALA A 90 0.13 2.32 17.08
C ALA A 90 0.38 3.83 16.91
N ARG A 91 1.40 4.19 16.13
CA ARG A 91 1.73 5.59 15.85
C ARG A 91 0.58 6.25 15.06
N PRO A 92 0.01 7.37 15.53
CA PRO A 92 -1.05 8.09 14.83
C PRO A 92 -0.61 8.49 13.41
N ARG A 93 -1.55 8.58 12.48
CA ARG A 93 -1.30 8.95 11.08
C ARG A 93 -2.26 10.03 10.60
N ASP A 94 -1.84 10.83 9.63
CA ASP A 94 -2.74 11.79 8.96
C ASP A 94 -3.67 11.10 7.94
N GLY A 95 -4.55 11.87 7.29
CA GLY A 95 -5.48 11.38 6.26
C GLY A 95 -4.80 10.84 5.00
N LEU A 96 -3.51 11.14 4.80
CA LEU A 96 -2.72 10.53 3.72
C LEU A 96 -1.94 9.31 4.21
N GLY A 97 -1.96 8.96 5.50
CA GLY A 97 -1.26 7.83 6.11
C GLY A 97 0.16 8.14 6.62
N ARG A 98 0.60 9.40 6.65
CA ARG A 98 1.94 9.78 7.16
C ARG A 98 1.97 9.70 8.68
N PRO A 99 3.03 9.14 9.29
CA PRO A 99 3.16 9.09 10.75
C PRO A 99 3.21 10.49 11.38
N LEU A 100 2.38 10.70 12.40
CA LEU A 100 2.33 11.91 13.22
C LEU A 100 3.13 11.75 14.51
N PRO A 101 3.44 12.84 15.24
CA PRO A 101 3.95 12.75 16.61
C PRO A 101 3.00 11.96 17.52
N TYR A 102 3.54 11.28 18.54
CA TYR A 102 2.70 10.64 19.56
C TYR A 102 1.88 11.69 20.31
N GLY A 103 0.63 11.35 20.64
CA GLY A 103 -0.32 12.28 21.27
C GLY A 103 -1.06 13.20 20.29
N SER A 104 -0.64 13.28 19.02
CA SER A 104 -1.44 13.94 17.99
C SER A 104 -2.70 13.12 17.65
N PRO A 105 -3.85 13.76 17.40
CA PRO A 105 -5.01 13.06 16.85
C PRO A 105 -4.65 12.54 15.46
N GLY A 106 -4.83 11.24 15.24
CA GLY A 106 -4.68 10.60 13.94
C GLY A 106 -6.02 10.30 13.30
N VAL A 107 -6.00 9.99 12.01
CA VAL A 107 -7.14 9.43 11.30
C VAL A 107 -7.04 7.90 11.38
N ALA A 108 -8.11 7.24 11.81
CA ALA A 108 -8.17 5.79 11.87
C ALA A 108 -8.03 5.19 10.46
N ARG A 109 -7.37 4.03 10.35
CA ARG A 109 -7.34 3.24 9.10
C ARG A 109 -8.74 2.69 8.80
N GLN A 110 -8.99 2.36 7.55
CA GLN A 110 -10.21 1.62 7.20
C GLN A 110 -10.18 0.23 7.83
N PRO A 111 -11.31 -0.27 8.35
CA PRO A 111 -11.39 -1.62 8.88
C PRO A 111 -11.14 -2.64 7.76
N GLU A 112 -10.24 -3.59 8.01
CA GLU A 112 -9.91 -4.69 7.09
C GLU A 112 -10.96 -5.81 7.19
N GLY A 113 -11.20 -6.55 6.11
CA GLY A 113 -12.09 -7.71 6.08
C GLY A 113 -13.58 -7.37 6.20
N VAL A 114 -13.98 -6.14 5.86
CA VAL A 114 -15.40 -5.75 5.89
C VAL A 114 -16.06 -6.19 4.59
N PRO A 115 -17.03 -7.13 4.64
CA PRO A 115 -17.67 -7.63 3.43
C PRO A 115 -18.46 -6.51 2.75
N ARG A 116 -18.05 -6.15 1.54
CA ARG A 116 -18.72 -5.18 0.67
C ARG A 116 -18.98 -5.79 -0.70
N THR A 117 -20.15 -5.50 -1.26
CA THR A 117 -20.40 -5.73 -2.68
C THR A 117 -19.54 -4.80 -3.54
N PRO A 118 -19.27 -5.13 -4.81
CA PRO A 118 -18.56 -4.23 -5.73
C PRO A 118 -19.10 -2.79 -5.74
N ALA A 119 -20.43 -2.62 -5.77
CA ALA A 119 -21.07 -1.31 -5.77
C ALA A 119 -20.83 -0.53 -4.46
N GLN A 120 -20.85 -1.21 -3.31
CA GLN A 120 -20.56 -0.60 -2.00
C GLN A 120 -19.08 -0.20 -1.89
N THR A 121 -18.17 -1.08 -2.34
CA THR A 121 -16.73 -0.80 -2.39
C THR A 121 -16.45 0.45 -3.22
N LEU A 122 -16.99 0.53 -4.43
CA LEU A 122 -16.80 1.67 -5.32
C LEU A 122 -17.40 2.96 -4.75
N THR A 123 -18.56 2.88 -4.12
CA THR A 123 -19.22 4.05 -3.50
C THR A 123 -18.40 4.57 -2.32
N GLU A 124 -17.91 3.69 -1.45
CA GLU A 124 -17.09 4.10 -0.31
C GLU A 124 -15.71 4.62 -0.74
N ALA A 125 -15.07 3.95 -1.71
CA ALA A 125 -13.81 4.43 -2.28
C ALA A 125 -13.96 5.80 -2.94
N GLN A 126 -15.05 6.05 -3.69
CA GLN A 126 -15.32 7.38 -4.26
C GLN A 126 -15.49 8.44 -3.18
N ARG A 127 -16.30 8.16 -2.14
CA ARG A 127 -16.51 9.09 -1.03
C ARG A 127 -15.19 9.49 -0.37
N LEU A 128 -14.31 8.51 -0.12
CA LEU A 128 -12.99 8.75 0.44
C LEU A 128 -12.07 9.55 -0.49
N LEU A 129 -12.11 9.30 -1.80
CA LEU A 129 -11.37 10.09 -2.77
C LEU A 129 -11.84 11.55 -2.80
N ASP A 130 -13.15 11.77 -2.78
CA ASP A 130 -13.78 13.10 -2.76
C ASP A 130 -13.41 13.88 -1.48
N ASP A 131 -13.31 13.18 -0.35
CA ASP A 131 -12.86 13.74 0.93
C ASP A 131 -11.33 13.96 1.00
N GLY A 132 -10.60 13.67 -0.08
CA GLY A 132 -9.14 13.82 -0.14
C GLY A 132 -8.38 12.79 0.68
N MET A 133 -8.96 11.60 0.88
CA MET A 133 -8.41 10.46 1.63
C MET A 133 -8.06 9.28 0.70
N PRO A 134 -7.15 9.46 -0.28
CA PRO A 134 -6.82 8.42 -1.26
C PRO A 134 -6.12 7.21 -0.64
N PHE A 135 -5.44 7.36 0.51
CA PHE A 135 -4.83 6.23 1.21
C PHE A 135 -5.91 5.28 1.76
N HIS A 136 -6.93 5.83 2.40
CA HIS A 136 -8.08 5.07 2.88
C HIS A 136 -8.89 4.45 1.72
N ALA A 137 -9.04 5.17 0.61
CA ALA A 137 -9.65 4.60 -0.59
C ALA A 137 -8.85 3.38 -1.10
N HIS A 138 -7.51 3.47 -1.10
CA HIS A 138 -6.64 2.34 -1.40
C HIS A 138 -6.92 1.13 -0.49
N GLU A 139 -7.10 1.34 0.81
CA GLU A 139 -7.38 0.23 1.76
C GLU A 139 -8.69 -0.49 1.43
N VAL A 140 -9.75 0.26 1.12
CA VAL A 140 -11.05 -0.30 0.71
C VAL A 140 -10.92 -1.11 -0.59
N LEU A 141 -10.19 -0.60 -1.57
CA LEU A 141 -9.97 -1.27 -2.86
C LEU A 141 -9.05 -2.49 -2.75
N GLU A 142 -8.07 -2.44 -1.85
CA GLU A 142 -7.18 -3.55 -1.56
C GLU A 142 -7.93 -4.72 -0.91
N ASP A 143 -8.84 -4.44 0.02
CA ASP A 143 -9.69 -5.46 0.65
C ASP A 143 -10.58 -6.16 -0.39
N ALA A 144 -11.13 -5.40 -1.33
CA ALA A 144 -11.86 -5.94 -2.47
C ALA A 144 -10.96 -6.81 -3.37
N TRP A 145 -9.73 -6.37 -3.67
CA TRP A 145 -8.77 -7.18 -4.43
C TRP A 145 -8.42 -8.51 -3.74
N LYS A 146 -8.21 -8.50 -2.42
CA LYS A 146 -7.91 -9.72 -1.64
C LYS A 146 -9.06 -10.72 -1.67
N SER A 147 -10.29 -10.23 -1.82
CA SER A 147 -11.52 -11.02 -1.79
C SER A 147 -12.09 -11.35 -3.17
N ALA A 148 -11.54 -10.76 -4.24
CA ALA A 148 -12.12 -10.84 -5.58
C ALA A 148 -11.85 -12.20 -6.28
N PRO A 149 -12.76 -12.67 -7.14
CA PRO A 149 -12.49 -13.78 -8.05
C PRO A 149 -11.28 -13.50 -8.94
N GLU A 150 -10.53 -14.54 -9.30
CA GLU A 150 -9.26 -14.41 -10.05
C GLU A 150 -9.37 -13.54 -11.31
N ALA A 151 -10.46 -13.68 -12.07
CA ALA A 151 -10.72 -12.91 -13.29
C ALA A 151 -10.79 -11.39 -13.07
N GLU A 152 -11.11 -10.94 -11.86
CA GLU A 152 -11.32 -9.54 -11.50
C GLU A 152 -10.21 -8.98 -10.60
N ARG A 153 -9.28 -9.82 -10.12
CA ARG A 153 -8.21 -9.35 -9.23
C ARG A 153 -7.35 -8.27 -9.87
N GLY A 154 -7.12 -8.36 -11.18
CA GLY A 154 -6.41 -7.33 -11.95
C GLY A 154 -7.10 -5.96 -11.89
N LEU A 155 -8.44 -5.94 -12.04
CA LEU A 155 -9.26 -4.73 -11.97
C LEU A 155 -9.13 -4.05 -10.61
N TRP A 156 -9.41 -4.78 -9.53
CA TRP A 156 -9.37 -4.23 -8.17
C TRP A 156 -7.96 -3.79 -7.76
N ARG A 157 -6.93 -4.55 -8.15
CA ARG A 157 -5.53 -4.18 -7.93
C ARG A 157 -5.18 -2.89 -8.68
N GLY A 158 -5.64 -2.73 -9.93
CA GLY A 158 -5.44 -1.51 -10.72
C GLY A 158 -6.04 -0.28 -10.03
N LEU A 159 -7.28 -0.39 -9.56
CA LEU A 159 -7.94 0.70 -8.81
C LEU A 159 -7.19 1.05 -7.51
N ALA A 160 -6.76 0.04 -6.74
CA ALA A 160 -5.98 0.27 -5.52
C ALA A 160 -4.64 0.97 -5.83
N GLN A 161 -3.98 0.62 -6.94
CA GLN A 161 -2.76 1.27 -7.41
C GLN A 161 -2.97 2.74 -7.79
N LEU A 162 -4.09 3.05 -8.47
CA LEU A 162 -4.44 4.44 -8.80
C LEU A 162 -4.64 5.29 -7.54
N ALA A 163 -5.35 4.78 -6.54
CA ALA A 163 -5.59 5.49 -5.29
C ALA A 163 -4.28 5.73 -4.50
N VAL A 164 -3.40 4.74 -4.38
CA VAL A 164 -2.10 4.96 -3.73
C VAL A 164 -1.16 5.82 -4.59
N GLY A 165 -1.26 5.79 -5.92
CA GLY A 165 -0.58 6.72 -6.82
C GLY A 165 -0.94 8.18 -6.54
N LEU A 166 -2.25 8.47 -6.38
CA LEU A 166 -2.72 9.79 -5.95
C LEU A 166 -2.22 10.16 -4.55
N THR A 167 -2.15 9.20 -3.63
CA THR A 167 -1.55 9.41 -2.30
C THR A 167 -0.09 9.87 -2.41
N HIS A 168 0.72 9.23 -3.25
CA HIS A 168 2.11 9.65 -3.47
C HIS A 168 2.20 11.04 -4.10
N ALA A 169 1.34 11.35 -5.07
CA ALA A 169 1.28 12.66 -5.71
C ALA A 169 0.94 13.76 -4.68
N ALA A 170 -0.06 13.52 -3.83
CA ALA A 170 -0.46 14.43 -2.76
C ALA A 170 0.58 14.55 -1.63
N ARG A 171 1.54 13.60 -1.58
CA ARG A 171 2.69 13.65 -0.69
C ARG A 171 3.93 14.28 -1.34
N GLY A 172 3.89 14.64 -2.62
CA GLY A 172 5.04 15.18 -3.37
C GLY A 172 6.05 14.13 -3.83
N ASN A 173 5.77 12.83 -3.70
CA ASN A 173 6.61 11.78 -4.28
C ASN A 173 6.20 11.57 -5.75
N VAL A 174 6.70 12.44 -6.63
CA VAL A 174 6.33 12.47 -8.05
C VAL A 174 6.75 11.20 -8.79
N THR A 175 7.96 10.68 -8.52
CA THR A 175 8.48 9.47 -9.17
C THR A 175 7.66 8.23 -8.79
N GLY A 176 7.39 8.04 -7.50
CA GLY A 176 6.58 6.93 -7.01
C GLY A 176 5.13 7.03 -7.50
N ALA A 177 4.56 8.23 -7.53
CA ALA A 177 3.22 8.47 -8.04
C ALA A 177 3.11 8.09 -9.52
N GLY A 178 3.98 8.60 -10.39
CA GLY A 178 3.97 8.29 -11.82
C GLY A 178 4.06 6.78 -12.08
N ALA A 179 4.97 6.08 -11.38
CA ALA A 179 5.12 4.63 -11.53
C ALA A 179 3.87 3.84 -11.08
N LEU A 180 3.16 4.27 -10.04
CA LEU A 180 1.93 3.63 -9.57
C LEU A 180 0.75 3.91 -10.50
N LEU A 181 0.62 5.13 -10.99
CA LEU A 181 -0.42 5.54 -11.93
C LEU A 181 -0.32 4.77 -13.25
N ASP A 182 0.89 4.66 -13.81
CA ASP A 182 1.15 3.91 -15.04
C ASP A 182 0.83 2.41 -14.91
N ARG A 183 1.27 1.78 -13.81
CA ARG A 183 0.95 0.38 -13.50
C ARG A 183 -0.54 0.15 -13.32
N GLY A 184 -1.21 1.05 -12.58
CA GLY A 184 -2.65 0.99 -12.37
C GLY A 184 -3.41 1.09 -13.68
N ALA A 185 -3.07 2.06 -14.54
CA ALA A 185 -3.68 2.21 -15.86
C ALA A 185 -3.45 0.98 -16.75
N THR A 186 -2.24 0.42 -16.73
CA THR A 186 -1.91 -0.82 -17.47
C THR A 186 -2.76 -2.00 -16.98
N ALA A 187 -2.93 -2.16 -15.66
CA ALA A 187 -3.73 -3.22 -15.06
C ALA A 187 -5.22 -3.11 -15.41
N LEU A 188 -5.73 -1.89 -15.65
CA LEU A 188 -7.10 -1.65 -16.07
C LEU A 188 -7.34 -1.94 -17.56
N GLY A 189 -6.31 -1.88 -18.40
CA GLY A 189 -6.41 -2.03 -19.86
C GLY A 189 -7.24 -3.23 -20.35
N PRO A 190 -7.07 -4.45 -19.81
CA PRO A 190 -7.87 -5.62 -20.20
C PRO A 190 -9.39 -5.48 -19.99
N TYR A 191 -9.83 -4.53 -19.16
CA TYR A 191 -11.24 -4.33 -18.79
C TYR A 191 -11.90 -3.17 -19.53
N ALA A 192 -11.16 -2.44 -20.38
CA ALA A 192 -11.66 -1.23 -21.05
C ALA A 192 -12.87 -1.47 -21.98
N ALA A 193 -13.02 -2.68 -22.52
CA ALA A 193 -14.15 -3.02 -23.39
C ALA A 193 -15.40 -3.47 -22.63
N THR A 194 -15.25 -3.94 -21.38
CA THR A 194 -16.34 -4.58 -20.62
C THR A 194 -16.86 -3.71 -19.48
N GLU A 195 -16.06 -2.75 -18.99
CA GLU A 195 -16.39 -1.81 -17.91
C GLU A 195 -17.16 -2.46 -16.74
N PRO A 196 -16.57 -3.47 -16.06
CA PRO A 196 -17.27 -4.22 -15.02
C PRO A 196 -17.80 -3.28 -13.94
N TYR A 197 -19.00 -3.58 -13.42
CA TYR A 197 -19.62 -2.81 -12.34
C TYR A 197 -19.88 -1.31 -12.65
N GLY A 198 -19.87 -0.93 -13.93
CA GLY A 198 -20.01 0.46 -14.37
C GLY A 198 -18.78 1.31 -14.05
N ILE A 199 -17.61 0.69 -13.88
CA ILE A 199 -16.34 1.40 -13.65
C ILE A 199 -15.95 2.14 -14.93
N ASP A 200 -15.61 3.42 -14.80
CA ASP A 200 -15.13 4.26 -15.91
C ASP A 200 -13.67 3.94 -16.22
N VAL A 201 -13.43 2.76 -16.81
CA VAL A 201 -12.08 2.25 -17.05
C VAL A 201 -11.33 3.18 -18.00
N ALA A 202 -11.97 3.63 -19.08
CA ALA A 202 -11.36 4.54 -20.03
C ALA A 202 -10.99 5.88 -19.38
N GLY A 203 -11.93 6.50 -18.65
CA GLY A 203 -11.71 7.76 -17.96
C GLY A 203 -10.62 7.66 -16.88
N LEU A 204 -10.56 6.55 -16.14
CA LEU A 204 -9.51 6.30 -15.14
C LEU A 204 -8.12 6.14 -15.77
N MET A 205 -8.03 5.45 -16.91
CA MET A 205 -6.76 5.31 -17.63
C MET A 205 -6.29 6.66 -18.20
N ASP A 206 -7.20 7.46 -18.74
CA ASP A 206 -6.91 8.81 -19.22
C ASP A 206 -6.49 9.74 -18.08
N TRP A 207 -7.23 9.72 -16.97
CA TRP A 207 -6.90 10.47 -15.77
C TRP A 207 -5.50 10.12 -15.24
N ALA A 208 -5.18 8.82 -15.16
CA ALA A 208 -3.89 8.36 -14.65
C ALA A 208 -2.72 8.86 -15.51
N ARG A 209 -2.86 8.80 -16.85
CA ARG A 209 -1.87 9.34 -17.79
C ARG A 209 -1.70 10.84 -17.67
N GLN A 210 -2.81 11.59 -17.60
CA GLN A 210 -2.78 13.05 -17.47
C GLN A 210 -2.14 13.47 -16.15
N LEU A 211 -2.52 12.82 -15.05
CA LEU A 211 -1.92 13.10 -13.75
C LEU A 211 -0.42 12.81 -13.80
N ALA A 212 0.00 11.63 -14.24
CA ALA A 212 1.42 11.27 -14.33
C ALA A 212 2.23 12.30 -15.15
N GLY A 213 1.74 12.69 -16.34
CA GLY A 213 2.41 13.70 -17.15
C GLY A 213 2.43 15.10 -16.52
N SER A 214 1.46 15.44 -15.67
CA SER A 214 1.43 16.72 -14.95
C SER A 214 2.34 16.78 -13.72
N LEU A 215 2.92 15.65 -13.30
CA LEU A 215 3.85 15.57 -12.18
C LEU A 215 5.30 15.84 -12.61
N ASP A 216 5.62 15.72 -13.90
CA ASP A 216 6.95 15.99 -14.43
C ASP A 216 7.33 17.47 -14.19
N GLY A 217 8.44 17.70 -13.48
CA GLY A 217 8.92 19.05 -13.15
C GLY A 217 8.09 19.80 -12.10
N ARG A 218 7.19 19.12 -11.39
CA ARG A 218 6.38 19.72 -10.33
C ARG A 218 7.09 19.68 -8.98
N ASP A 219 7.21 20.85 -8.34
CA ASP A 219 7.82 20.99 -7.00
C ASP A 219 6.80 20.98 -5.84
N THR A 220 5.51 21.02 -6.15
CA THR A 220 4.44 21.11 -5.14
C THR A 220 3.53 19.89 -5.17
N PRO A 221 3.12 19.34 -4.00
CA PRO A 221 2.16 18.24 -3.98
C PRO A 221 0.81 18.65 -4.59
N VAL A 222 0.10 17.68 -5.20
CA VAL A 222 -1.25 17.92 -5.73
C VAL A 222 -2.30 17.94 -4.61
N SER A 223 -3.42 18.64 -4.84
CA SER A 223 -4.59 18.51 -3.97
C SER A 223 -5.23 17.14 -4.19
N ALA A 224 -5.28 16.29 -3.16
CA ALA A 224 -5.86 14.95 -3.27
C ALA A 224 -7.34 15.01 -3.72
N ALA A 225 -8.19 15.76 -2.99
CA ALA A 225 -9.60 15.93 -3.33
C ALA A 225 -9.79 16.63 -4.69
N GLY A 226 -9.00 17.66 -4.99
CA GLY A 226 -9.11 18.41 -6.24
C GLY A 226 -8.63 17.63 -7.48
N THR A 227 -7.93 16.52 -7.29
CA THR A 227 -7.40 15.66 -8.35
C THR A 227 -8.07 14.28 -8.35
N ALA A 228 -9.06 14.06 -7.48
CA ALA A 228 -9.74 12.78 -7.34
C ALA A 228 -10.44 12.37 -8.65
N PRO A 229 -10.27 11.13 -9.11
CA PRO A 229 -10.97 10.64 -10.28
C PRO A 229 -12.43 10.28 -9.95
N ARG A 230 -13.25 10.10 -11.00
CA ARG A 230 -14.53 9.41 -10.90
C ARG A 230 -14.34 7.93 -11.19
N LEU A 231 -14.76 7.08 -10.27
CA LEU A 231 -14.60 5.63 -10.40
C LEU A 231 -15.64 4.99 -11.32
N ARG A 232 -16.80 5.63 -11.53
CA ARG A 232 -17.92 5.09 -12.32
C ARG A 232 -18.42 6.08 -13.36
N THR A 233 -18.92 5.56 -14.48
CA THR A 233 -19.58 6.37 -15.51
C THR A 233 -20.90 6.92 -14.94
N GLY A 234 -21.03 8.25 -14.87
CA GLY A 234 -22.29 8.91 -14.45
C GLY A 234 -22.39 9.39 -13.00
N GLY A 235 -21.29 9.44 -12.22
CA GLY A 235 -21.26 10.08 -10.91
C GLY A 235 -20.62 11.47 -10.95
N ALA A 236 -21.43 12.53 -10.96
CA ALA A 236 -20.99 13.89 -10.61
C ALA A 236 -21.04 14.08 -9.10
#